data_AF-A0A4P8IWW6-F1
#
_entry.id   AF-A0A4P8IWW6-F1
#
_cell.length_a   1.000
_cell.length_b   1.000
_cell.length_c   1.000
_cell.angle_alpha   90.00
_cell.angle_beta   90.00
_cell.angle_gamma   90.00
#
_symmetry.space_group_name_H-M   'P 1'
#
loop_
_entity.id
_entity.type
_entity.pdbx_description
1 polymer ?
#
loop_
_entity_poly.entity_id
_entity_poly.type
_entity_poly.pdbx_seq_one_letter_code
_entity_poly.pdbx_strand_id
1 'polypeptide(L)'
;MRGGRRASCLRLPIKWMTLMAKLVFFLKRKSDITPEQFREHYENSHVRLAQKYIGHLLTGYVRNYPTFAALDPSNVPAGTQPSPHDIGYDAITEMRVKDMAAIEEIGRIFNDPAIQPVLKADERKFLDDKATVMILCDERDTGVAFTQEPTTVLA
;
A
#
# COMPACT_ATOMS: atom_id res chain seq x y z
N MET A 1 -4.65 -49.39 -6.93
CA MET A 1 -3.87 -49.06 -5.72
C MET A 1 -3.49 -47.58 -5.78
N ARG A 2 -3.73 -46.85 -4.69
CA ARG A 2 -3.50 -45.40 -4.55
C ARG A 2 -2.01 -45.11 -4.41
N GLY A 3 -1.48 -44.17 -5.18
CA GLY A 3 -0.13 -43.61 -5.01
C GLY A 3 -0.23 -42.09 -5.03
N GLY A 4 -0.35 -41.48 -3.84
CA GLY A 4 -0.57 -40.05 -3.67
C GLY A 4 0.65 -39.23 -4.11
N ARG A 5 0.42 -38.28 -5.02
CA ARG A 5 1.35 -37.17 -5.24
C ARG A 5 1.27 -36.25 -4.02
N ARG A 6 2.31 -36.25 -3.19
CA ARG A 6 2.48 -35.24 -2.13
C ARG A 6 2.53 -33.88 -2.83
N ALA A 7 1.66 -32.97 -2.42
CA ALA A 7 1.75 -31.57 -2.80
C ALA A 7 3.14 -31.07 -2.40
N SER A 8 3.90 -30.64 -3.39
CA SER A 8 5.13 -29.87 -3.18
C SER A 8 4.70 -28.56 -2.53
N CYS A 9 4.72 -28.52 -1.20
CA CYS A 9 4.66 -27.27 -0.46
C CYS A 9 5.96 -26.55 -0.80
N LEU A 10 5.90 -25.59 -1.73
CA LEU A 10 7.04 -24.72 -2.01
C LEU A 10 7.44 -24.07 -0.69
N ARG A 11 8.58 -24.50 -0.12
CA ARG A 11 9.23 -23.78 0.97
C ARG A 11 9.61 -22.41 0.42
N LEU A 12 8.85 -21.39 0.80
CA LEU A 12 9.23 -20.01 0.55
C LEU A 12 10.65 -19.79 1.11
N PRO A 13 11.53 -19.08 0.39
CA PRO A 13 12.89 -18.84 0.85
C PRO A 13 12.85 -18.16 2.23
N ILE A 14 13.71 -18.61 3.15
CA ILE A 14 13.76 -18.16 4.58
C ILE A 14 13.73 -16.63 4.72
N LYS A 15 14.27 -15.90 3.74
CA LYS A 15 14.25 -14.43 3.67
C LYS A 15 12.84 -13.82 3.75
N TRP A 16 11.79 -14.55 3.39
CA TRP A 16 10.41 -14.06 3.33
C TRP A 16 9.59 -14.44 4.58
N MET A 17 10.12 -15.32 5.44
CA MET A 17 9.42 -15.78 6.65
C MET A 17 9.44 -14.76 7.80
N THR A 18 10.30 -13.73 7.73
CA THR A 18 10.41 -12.67 8.76
C THR A 18 10.03 -11.29 8.22
N LEU A 19 9.44 -11.21 7.02
CA LEU A 19 9.03 -9.95 6.41
C LEU A 19 7.81 -9.39 7.13
N MET A 20 7.87 -8.15 7.60
CA MET A 20 6.67 -7.40 7.95
C MET A 20 6.10 -6.83 6.65
N ALA A 21 5.25 -7.59 5.97
CA ALA A 21 4.79 -7.23 4.64
C ALA A 21 3.76 -6.07 4.68
N LYS A 22 3.97 -5.07 3.82
CA LYS A 22 3.04 -3.95 3.62
C LYS A 22 2.82 -3.70 2.13
N LEU A 23 1.58 -3.49 1.71
CA LEU A 23 1.28 -2.90 0.40
C LEU A 23 1.11 -1.40 0.56
N VAL A 24 1.73 -0.64 -0.35
CA VAL A 24 1.54 0.78 -0.48
C VAL A 24 0.95 1.07 -1.86
N PHE A 25 -0.15 1.80 -1.92
CA PHE A 25 -0.77 2.24 -3.16
C PHE A 25 -0.65 3.74 -3.32
N PHE A 26 -0.18 4.19 -4.47
CA PHE A 26 -0.25 5.58 -4.89
C PHE A 26 -1.43 5.71 -5.85
N LEU A 27 -2.47 6.40 -5.42
CA LEU A 27 -3.75 6.49 -6.12
C LEU A 27 -3.85 7.82 -6.85
N LYS A 28 -4.23 7.76 -8.13
CA LYS A 28 -4.45 8.92 -8.98
C LYS A 28 -5.93 9.00 -9.35
N ARG A 29 -6.55 10.16 -9.15
CA ARG A 29 -7.91 10.41 -9.64
C ARG A 29 -7.93 10.53 -11.16
N LYS A 30 -9.07 10.18 -11.76
CA LYS A 30 -9.33 10.51 -13.17
C LYS A 30 -9.28 12.02 -13.40
N SER A 31 -8.89 12.43 -14.60
CA SER A 31 -8.75 13.85 -14.96
C SER A 31 -10.06 14.65 -14.95
N ASP A 32 -11.21 13.98 -14.95
CA ASP A 32 -12.56 14.55 -15.08
C ASP A 32 -13.31 14.73 -13.74
N ILE A 33 -12.71 14.35 -12.60
CA ILE A 33 -13.32 14.53 -11.27
C ILE A 33 -12.44 15.38 -10.37
N THR A 34 -12.99 16.06 -9.36
CA THR A 34 -12.23 16.87 -8.38
C THR A 34 -11.57 16.01 -7.29
N PRO A 35 -10.58 16.55 -6.52
CA PRO A 35 -10.04 15.86 -5.36
C PRO A 35 -11.09 15.49 -4.31
N GLU A 36 -12.11 16.35 -4.11
CA GLU A 36 -13.20 16.11 -3.17
C GLU A 36 -14.09 14.96 -3.65
N GLN A 37 -14.45 14.95 -4.94
CA GLN A 37 -15.21 13.85 -5.53
C GLN A 37 -14.43 12.52 -5.46
N PHE A 38 -13.12 12.56 -5.69
CA PHE A 38 -12.25 11.40 -5.53
C PHE A 38 -12.30 10.88 -4.08
N ARG A 39 -12.07 11.74 -3.09
CA ARG A 39 -12.07 11.35 -1.67
C ARG A 39 -13.42 10.80 -1.23
N GLU A 40 -14.50 11.46 -1.64
CA GLU A 40 -15.87 11.04 -1.33
C GLU A 40 -16.15 9.63 -1.84
N HIS A 41 -15.89 9.37 -3.13
CA HIS A 41 -16.09 8.04 -3.71
C HIS A 41 -15.16 6.99 -3.09
N TYR A 42 -13.90 7.36 -2.88
CA TYR A 42 -12.88 6.46 -2.33
C TYR A 42 -13.25 6.00 -0.91
N GLU A 43 -13.55 6.92 0.02
CA GLU A 43 -13.86 6.57 1.42
C GLU A 43 -15.25 5.94 1.58
N ASN A 44 -16.25 6.43 0.85
CA ASN A 44 -17.63 5.97 1.05
C ASN A 44 -18.03 4.76 0.19
N SER A 45 -17.22 4.38 -0.82
CA SER A 45 -17.45 3.19 -1.64
C SER A 45 -16.26 2.22 -1.63
N HIS A 46 -15.14 2.61 -2.22
CA HIS A 46 -14.04 1.69 -2.49
C HIS A 46 -13.39 1.13 -1.23
N VAL A 47 -13.15 1.99 -0.23
CA VAL A 47 -12.62 1.58 1.08
C VAL A 47 -13.53 0.56 1.76
N ARG A 48 -14.86 0.69 1.63
CA ARG A 48 -15.81 -0.28 2.18
C ARG A 48 -15.76 -1.62 1.46
N LEU A 49 -15.54 -1.61 0.15
CA LEU A 49 -15.32 -2.85 -0.62
C LEU A 49 -14.02 -3.53 -0.17
N ALA A 50 -12.93 -2.78 -0.01
CA ALA A 50 -11.68 -3.33 0.52
C ALA A 50 -11.88 -3.93 1.92
N GLN A 51 -12.54 -3.22 2.84
CA GLN A 51 -12.87 -3.75 4.16
C GLN A 51 -13.71 -5.02 4.10
N LYS A 52 -14.75 -5.04 3.24
CA LYS A 52 -15.63 -6.19 3.06
C LYS A 52 -14.86 -7.44 2.58
N TYR A 53 -14.02 -7.29 1.57
CA TYR A 53 -13.38 -8.43 0.92
C TYR A 53 -12.07 -8.86 1.55
N ILE A 54 -11.25 -7.92 2.00
CA ILE A 54 -9.89 -8.20 2.50
C ILE A 54 -9.63 -7.67 3.91
N GLY A 55 -10.57 -6.95 4.53
CA GLY A 55 -10.33 -6.33 5.84
C GLY A 55 -9.93 -7.32 6.94
N HIS A 56 -10.37 -8.57 6.84
CA HIS A 56 -9.98 -9.65 7.76
C HIS A 56 -8.52 -10.12 7.61
N LEU A 57 -7.84 -9.74 6.53
CA LEU A 57 -6.42 -10.03 6.28
C LEU A 57 -5.50 -8.89 6.71
N LEU A 58 -6.06 -7.71 6.98
CA LEU A 58 -5.30 -6.50 7.27
C LEU A 58 -5.05 -6.35 8.78
N THR A 59 -3.81 -6.05 9.13
CA THR A 59 -3.41 -5.65 10.50
C THR A 59 -3.39 -4.12 10.66
N GLY A 60 -3.40 -3.38 9.54
CA GLY A 60 -3.53 -1.93 9.52
C GLY A 60 -3.96 -1.45 8.13
N TYR A 61 -4.85 -0.46 8.10
CA TYR A 61 -5.34 0.12 6.84
C TYR A 61 -5.45 1.64 6.97
N VAL A 62 -4.55 2.36 6.32
CA VAL A 62 -4.40 3.83 6.45
C VAL A 62 -4.49 4.49 5.08
N ARG A 63 -5.18 5.63 4.98
CA ARG A 63 -5.27 6.45 3.78
C ARG A 63 -4.70 7.83 4.11
N ASN A 64 -3.57 8.16 3.49
CA ASN A 64 -2.89 9.43 3.67
C ASN A 64 -3.19 10.32 2.47
N TYR A 65 -3.77 11.49 2.71
CA TYR A 65 -4.04 12.47 1.66
C TYR A 65 -2.95 13.55 1.69
N PRO A 66 -2.15 13.71 0.62
CA PRO A 66 -1.13 14.75 0.56
C PRO A 66 -1.78 16.13 0.74
N THR A 67 -1.32 16.88 1.74
CA THR A 67 -1.70 18.29 1.98
C THR A 67 -0.58 19.25 1.61
N PHE A 68 0.66 18.76 1.60
CA PHE A 68 1.85 19.47 1.19
C PHE A 68 2.95 18.46 0.85
N ALA A 69 3.81 18.80 -0.11
CA ALA A 69 5.05 18.08 -0.38
C ALA A 69 6.12 19.07 -0.86
N ALA A 70 7.37 18.74 -0.61
CA ALA A 70 8.53 19.52 -1.05
C ALA A 70 9.69 18.57 -1.36
N LEU A 71 10.58 19.01 -2.25
CA LEU A 71 11.86 18.35 -2.49
C LEU A 71 12.89 18.89 -1.49
N ASP A 72 13.72 18.01 -0.93
CA ASP A 72 14.79 18.33 0.03
C ASP A 72 14.36 19.34 1.14
N PRO A 73 13.35 19.00 1.96
CA PRO A 73 12.84 19.92 2.98
C PRO A 73 13.86 20.25 4.08
N SER A 74 14.96 19.49 4.18
CA SER A 74 16.09 19.74 5.11
C SER A 74 17.03 20.86 4.66
N ASN A 75 16.99 21.26 3.40
CA ASN A 75 17.93 22.21 2.79
C ASN A 75 17.23 23.51 2.37
N VAL A 76 16.31 23.99 3.22
CA VAL A 76 15.57 25.23 3.00
C VAL A 76 16.28 26.36 3.75
N PRO A 77 16.68 27.47 3.08
CA PRO A 77 17.31 28.60 3.75
C PRO A 77 16.45 29.16 4.89
N ALA A 78 17.09 29.54 5.99
CA ALA A 78 16.41 30.12 7.14
C ALA A 78 15.55 31.33 6.75
N GLY A 79 14.31 31.38 7.22
CA GLY A 79 13.37 32.46 6.91
C GLY A 79 12.67 32.34 5.55
N THR A 80 12.85 31.24 4.81
CA THR A 80 12.15 30.97 3.55
C THR A 80 11.15 29.81 3.70
N GLN A 81 10.15 29.76 2.81
CA GLN A 81 9.25 28.62 2.73
C GLN A 81 9.70 27.67 1.61
N PRO A 82 9.60 26.33 1.82
CA PRO A 82 9.86 25.38 0.75
C PRO A 82 8.88 25.58 -0.40
N SER A 83 9.39 25.44 -1.63
CA SER A 83 8.54 25.46 -2.81
C SER A 83 7.66 24.21 -2.84
N PRO A 84 6.33 24.34 -2.99
CA PRO A 84 5.45 23.19 -3.12
C PRO A 84 5.83 22.32 -4.32
N HIS A 85 5.83 21.01 -4.12
CA HIS A 85 6.02 20.01 -5.15
C HIS A 85 4.73 19.19 -5.33
N ASP A 86 4.28 19.05 -6.57
CA ASP A 86 3.17 18.14 -6.88
C ASP A 86 3.73 16.72 -7.08
N ILE A 87 3.40 15.82 -6.14
CA ILE A 87 3.79 14.40 -6.23
C ILE A 87 2.97 13.65 -7.29
N GLY A 88 1.91 14.26 -7.80
CA GLY A 88 1.06 13.71 -8.84
C GLY A 88 -0.03 12.76 -8.34
N TYR A 89 -0.15 12.46 -7.05
CA TYR A 89 -1.10 11.48 -6.50
C TYR A 89 -2.06 12.11 -5.49
N ASP A 90 -3.30 11.59 -5.44
CA ASP A 90 -4.38 12.11 -4.61
C ASP A 90 -4.49 11.39 -3.25
N ALA A 91 -4.03 10.13 -3.16
CA ALA A 91 -3.93 9.39 -1.91
C ALA A 91 -2.78 8.38 -1.89
N ILE A 92 -2.16 8.21 -0.73
CA ILE A 92 -1.15 7.19 -0.42
C ILE A 92 -1.76 6.24 0.60
N THR A 93 -2.02 5.00 0.18
CA THR A 93 -2.73 4.02 1.00
C THR A 93 -1.79 2.94 1.48
N GLU A 94 -1.84 2.62 2.75
CA GLU A 94 -1.05 1.56 3.38
C GLU A 94 -1.96 0.42 3.84
N MET A 95 -1.64 -0.80 3.41
CA MET A 95 -2.27 -2.03 3.86
C MET A 95 -1.19 -2.92 4.49
N ARG A 96 -1.16 -2.96 5.82
CA ARG A 96 -0.29 -3.87 6.57
C ARG A 96 -0.95 -5.22 6.69
N VAL A 97 -0.15 -6.28 6.55
CA VAL A 97 -0.61 -7.65 6.72
C VAL A 97 0.33 -8.41 7.64
N LYS A 98 -0.11 -9.60 8.05
CA LYS A 98 0.69 -10.46 8.93
C LYS A 98 1.93 -11.03 8.23
N ASP A 99 1.78 -11.47 6.99
CA ASP A 99 2.80 -12.21 6.25
C ASP A 99 2.52 -12.21 4.74
N MET A 100 3.42 -12.83 3.96
CA MET A 100 3.28 -12.97 2.52
C MET A 100 2.07 -13.83 2.09
N ALA A 101 1.61 -14.78 2.91
CA ALA A 101 0.44 -15.57 2.57
C ALA A 101 -0.83 -14.71 2.53
N ALA A 102 -0.92 -13.71 3.41
CA ALA A 102 -1.99 -12.71 3.33
C ALA A 102 -1.92 -11.86 2.05
N ILE A 103 -0.72 -11.50 1.56
CA ILE A 103 -0.56 -10.81 0.26
C ILE A 103 -1.04 -11.67 -0.90
N GLU A 104 -0.64 -12.94 -0.92
CA GLU A 104 -1.07 -13.90 -1.94
C GLU A 104 -2.59 -14.06 -1.94
N GLU A 105 -3.20 -14.15 -0.75
CA GLU A 105 -4.65 -14.27 -0.63
C GLU A 105 -5.39 -12.99 -1.03
N ILE A 106 -4.87 -11.79 -0.71
CA ILE A 106 -5.40 -10.52 -1.23
C ILE A 106 -5.36 -10.53 -2.77
N GLY A 107 -4.23 -10.94 -3.35
CA GLY A 107 -4.08 -11.07 -4.80
C GLY A 107 -5.09 -12.05 -5.41
N ARG A 108 -5.33 -13.20 -4.75
CA ARG A 108 -6.34 -14.17 -5.16
C ARG A 108 -7.75 -13.58 -5.11
N ILE A 109 -8.11 -12.89 -4.03
CA ILE A 109 -9.42 -12.24 -3.84
C ILE A 109 -9.66 -11.15 -4.87
N PHE A 110 -8.68 -10.28 -5.13
CA PHE A 110 -8.79 -9.22 -6.13
C PHE A 110 -8.94 -9.75 -7.56
N ASN A 111 -8.48 -10.97 -7.83
CA ASN A 111 -8.62 -11.64 -9.13
C ASN A 111 -9.73 -12.68 -9.16
N ASP A 112 -10.51 -12.82 -8.08
CA ASP A 112 -11.66 -13.73 -8.05
C ASP A 112 -12.70 -13.26 -9.08
N PRO A 113 -13.18 -14.14 -9.99
CA PRO A 113 -14.13 -13.77 -11.04
C PRO A 113 -15.43 -13.14 -10.54
N ALA A 114 -15.84 -13.38 -9.30
CA ALA A 114 -17.02 -12.77 -8.71
C ALA A 114 -16.75 -11.39 -8.07
N ILE A 115 -15.49 -11.09 -7.73
CA ILE A 115 -15.09 -9.90 -6.97
C ILE A 115 -14.43 -8.87 -7.89
N GLN A 116 -13.52 -9.32 -8.77
CA GLN A 116 -12.78 -8.44 -9.68
C GLN A 116 -13.70 -7.52 -10.49
N PRO A 117 -14.81 -7.98 -11.11
CA PRO A 117 -15.68 -7.09 -11.87
C PRO A 117 -16.32 -6.00 -11.01
N VAL A 118 -16.63 -6.30 -9.75
CA VAL A 118 -17.19 -5.34 -8.78
C VAL A 118 -16.16 -4.27 -8.44
N LEU A 119 -14.93 -4.68 -8.10
CA LEU A 119 -13.84 -3.76 -7.80
C LEU A 119 -13.52 -2.89 -9.02
N LYS A 120 -13.36 -3.48 -10.21
CA LYS A 120 -13.06 -2.75 -11.44
C LYS A 120 -14.17 -1.79 -11.86
N ALA A 121 -15.44 -2.17 -11.65
CA ALA A 121 -16.57 -1.28 -11.91
C ALA A 121 -16.59 -0.08 -10.95
N ASP A 122 -16.14 -0.28 -9.73
CA ASP A 122 -16.00 0.79 -8.75
C ASP A 122 -14.78 1.69 -9.07
N GLU A 123 -13.61 1.12 -9.32
CA GLU A 123 -12.38 1.84 -9.69
C GLU A 123 -12.59 2.75 -10.90
N ARG A 124 -13.28 2.28 -11.95
CA ARG A 124 -13.54 3.07 -13.17
C ARG A 124 -14.29 4.40 -12.92
N LYS A 125 -14.96 4.55 -11.78
CA LYS A 125 -15.70 5.76 -11.43
C LYS A 125 -14.78 6.87 -10.94
N PHE A 126 -13.59 6.55 -10.41
CA PHE A 126 -12.76 7.54 -9.71
C PHE A 126 -11.24 7.43 -9.94
N LEU A 127 -10.70 6.26 -10.27
CA LEU A 127 -9.26 6.02 -10.44
C LEU A 127 -8.82 6.09 -11.91
N ASP A 128 -7.63 6.66 -12.11
CA ASP A 128 -6.82 6.44 -13.30
C ASP A 128 -5.96 5.18 -13.10
N ASP A 129 -6.44 4.05 -13.62
CA ASP A 129 -5.82 2.74 -13.45
C ASP A 129 -4.45 2.61 -14.11
N LYS A 130 -4.12 3.48 -15.08
CA LYS A 130 -2.80 3.50 -15.73
C LYS A 130 -1.75 4.23 -14.91
N ALA A 131 -2.18 5.10 -14.00
CA ALA A 131 -1.31 5.87 -13.12
C ALA A 131 -1.27 5.31 -11.69
N THR A 132 -2.20 4.45 -11.29
CA THR A 132 -2.18 3.80 -9.98
C THR A 132 -1.00 2.82 -9.85
N VAL A 133 -0.22 2.98 -8.78
CA VAL A 133 0.94 2.13 -8.48
C VAL A 133 0.70 1.32 -7.22
N MET A 134 1.01 0.03 -7.26
CA MET A 134 1.09 -0.85 -6.09
C MET A 134 2.55 -1.21 -5.81
N ILE A 135 2.98 -1.04 -4.56
CA ILE A 135 4.34 -1.31 -4.10
C ILE A 135 4.26 -2.30 -2.94
N LEU A 136 5.01 -3.40 -3.02
CA LEU A 136 5.23 -4.29 -1.90
C LEU A 136 6.46 -3.82 -1.12
N CYS A 137 6.29 -3.64 0.19
CA CYS A 137 7.33 -3.16 1.09
C CYS A 137 7.63 -4.21 2.18
N ASP A 138 8.92 -4.30 2.52
CA ASP A 138 9.39 -4.86 3.80
C ASP A 138 9.35 -3.74 4.84
N GLU A 139 8.30 -3.68 5.64
CA GLU A 139 8.17 -2.66 6.67
C GLU A 139 9.23 -2.87 7.76
N ARG A 140 10.01 -1.82 8.03
CA ARG A 140 10.98 -1.77 9.12
C ARG A 140 10.54 -0.70 10.10
N ASP A 141 10.11 -1.12 11.29
CA ASP A 141 9.72 -0.24 12.37
C ASP A 141 10.72 -0.38 13.52
N THR A 142 11.53 0.65 13.73
CA THR A 142 12.51 0.74 14.83
C THR A 142 11.95 1.45 16.06
N GLY A 143 10.69 1.90 16.02
CA GLY A 143 10.16 2.89 16.94
C GLY A 143 10.79 4.27 16.76
N VAL A 144 10.41 5.22 17.63
CA VAL A 144 10.83 6.64 17.56
C VAL A 144 11.95 7.01 18.55
N ALA A 145 12.29 6.09 19.46
CA ALA A 145 13.26 6.36 20.50
C ALA A 145 14.68 6.13 19.98
N PHE A 146 15.59 7.05 20.31
CA PHE A 146 17.02 6.80 20.17
C PHE A 146 17.43 5.74 21.20
N THR A 147 17.94 4.60 20.73
CA THR A 147 18.25 3.46 21.60
C THR A 147 19.75 3.27 21.82
N GLN A 148 20.60 3.59 20.83
CA GLN A 148 22.06 3.58 20.97
C GLN A 148 22.75 4.19 19.73
N GLU A 149 24.00 4.64 19.91
CA GLU A 149 24.88 5.05 18.80
C GLU A 149 25.23 3.85 17.90
N PRO A 150 25.38 4.04 16.58
CA PRO A 150 25.90 3.01 15.70
C PRO A 150 27.28 2.57 16.18
N THR A 151 27.50 1.25 16.34
CA THR A 151 28.84 0.74 16.64
C THR A 151 29.76 1.03 15.47
N THR A 152 30.78 1.86 15.66
CA THR A 152 31.83 2.09 14.67
C THR A 152 32.56 0.76 14.45
N VAL A 153 32.28 0.08 13.34
CA VAL A 153 33.15 -1.00 12.87
C VAL A 153 34.40 -0.31 12.34
N LEU A 154 35.42 -0.18 13.19
CA LEU A 154 36.75 0.18 12.72
C LEU A 154 37.18 -0.91 11.75
N ALA A 155 37.39 -0.51 10.49
CA ALA A 155 37.88 -1.35 9.41
C ALA A 155 39.30 -1.85 9.67
#